data_AF-R7LAP8-F1
#
_entry.id   AF-R7LAP8-F1
#
_cell.length_a   1.000
_cell.length_b   1.000
_cell.length_c   1.000
_cell.angle_alpha   90.00
_cell.angle_beta   90.00
_cell.angle_gamma   90.00
#
_symmetry.space_group_name_H-M   'P 1'
#
loop_
_entity.id
_entity.type
_entity.pdbx_description
1 polymer ?
#
loop_
_entity_poly.entity_id
_entity_poly.type
_entity_poly.pdbx_seq_one_letter_code
_entity_poly.pdbx_strand_id
1 'polypeptide(L)'
;MAFVPFPETYAEILKEALESKSDIFSPKIRAIVELTADTSSNGACGFNSFAFKNLESVKEAQEIVFKGKYEDFLSAVGRAKYDEFENKILSSEEFKRDWTLIKSLYPKETCVKGKLRRRLLNERAWTLDGGVSFNTQQSEFEAIFELFCWKYYLWAMDGDKPYIMKPSVNITPLGTQIFIPGYISYDAKRDFNHGKISRLHKAKGVQKQGLAFTESRTRLAALKKLALEAESEGRKNKLKGDKLLDFIARAIGRPDMDFRSIRKLLER
;
A
#
# COMPACT_ATOMS: atom_id res chain seq x y z
N MET A 1 -7.13 16.77 -3.11
CA MET A 1 -6.77 15.78 -4.14
C MET A 1 -6.41 14.49 -3.45
N ALA A 2 -7.03 13.35 -3.80
CA ALA A 2 -6.84 12.08 -3.10
C ALA A 2 -5.79 11.18 -3.77
N PHE A 3 -4.84 11.77 -4.49
CA PHE A 3 -3.55 11.25 -4.95
C PHE A 3 -2.71 12.47 -5.35
N VAL A 4 -1.40 12.44 -5.12
CA VAL A 4 -0.42 13.50 -5.45
C VAL A 4 0.74 12.77 -6.17
N PRO A 5 1.60 13.36 -7.02
CA PRO A 5 1.48 14.39 -8.04
C PRO A 5 2.09 13.88 -9.37
N PHE A 6 1.64 12.74 -9.90
CA PHE A 6 2.09 12.31 -11.23
C PHE A 6 1.91 13.40 -12.31
N PRO A 7 0.89 14.28 -12.27
CA PRO A 7 0.80 15.37 -13.22
C PRO A 7 1.73 16.56 -12.95
N GLU A 8 2.43 16.71 -11.80
CA GLU A 8 3.24 17.93 -11.57
C GLU A 8 4.50 17.94 -12.44
N THR A 9 5.22 16.82 -12.58
CA THR A 9 6.38 16.74 -13.49
C THR A 9 5.97 16.83 -14.97
N TYR A 10 4.84 16.22 -15.37
CA TYR A 10 4.34 16.40 -16.73
C TYR A 10 3.76 17.80 -16.97
N ALA A 11 3.14 18.42 -15.97
CA ALA A 11 2.63 19.79 -16.04
C ALA A 11 3.78 20.79 -16.09
N GLU A 12 4.89 20.55 -15.39
CA GLU A 12 6.13 21.32 -15.50
C GLU A 12 6.74 21.18 -16.90
N ILE A 13 6.86 19.95 -17.43
CA ILE A 13 7.33 19.72 -18.81
C ILE A 13 6.40 20.39 -19.83
N LEU A 14 5.07 20.31 -19.65
CA LEU A 14 4.08 20.96 -20.49
C LEU A 14 4.17 22.49 -20.39
N LYS A 15 4.36 23.02 -19.18
CA LYS A 15 4.52 24.45 -18.92
C LYS A 15 5.81 24.98 -19.54
N GLU A 16 6.95 24.32 -19.35
CA GLU A 16 8.22 24.67 -19.96
C GLU A 16 8.15 24.62 -21.50
N ALA A 17 7.46 23.63 -22.06
CA ALA A 17 7.24 23.56 -23.50
C ALA A 17 6.35 24.71 -24.02
N LEU A 18 5.29 25.07 -23.28
CA LEU A 18 4.42 26.20 -23.62
C LEU A 18 5.16 27.55 -23.51
N GLU A 19 5.99 27.72 -22.48
CA GLU A 19 6.76 28.94 -22.23
C GLU A 19 7.93 29.11 -23.23
N SER A 20 8.58 28.01 -23.62
CA SER A 20 9.73 28.03 -24.53
C SER A 20 9.37 28.27 -26.01
N LYS A 21 8.09 28.17 -26.39
CA LYS A 21 7.61 28.26 -27.80
C LYS A 21 8.40 27.34 -28.76
N SER A 22 8.98 26.25 -28.25
CA SER A 22 9.92 25.41 -28.99
C SER A 22 9.21 24.23 -29.67
N ASP A 23 9.37 24.10 -30.98
CA ASP A 23 8.83 22.98 -31.77
C ASP A 23 9.50 21.63 -31.47
N ILE A 24 10.67 21.64 -30.80
CA ILE A 24 11.45 20.43 -30.43
C ILE A 24 10.65 19.53 -29.48
N PHE A 25 9.76 20.13 -28.71
CA PHE A 25 8.89 19.43 -27.78
C PHE A 25 7.60 18.94 -28.45
N SER A 26 7.27 19.35 -29.67
CA SER A 26 5.92 19.15 -30.23
C SER A 26 5.48 17.68 -30.31
N PRO A 27 6.31 16.70 -30.73
CA PRO A 27 5.88 15.30 -30.77
C PRO A 27 5.84 14.65 -29.38
N LYS A 28 6.77 15.02 -28.49
CA LYS A 28 6.85 14.49 -27.11
C LYS A 28 5.70 15.02 -26.26
N ILE A 29 5.41 16.31 -26.38
CA ILE A 29 4.29 16.98 -25.72
C ILE A 29 2.97 16.47 -26.27
N ARG A 30 2.86 16.32 -27.60
CA ARG A 30 1.70 15.67 -28.22
C ARG A 30 1.50 14.26 -27.66
N ALA A 31 2.54 13.45 -27.54
CA ALA A 31 2.43 12.12 -26.94
C ALA A 31 1.97 12.17 -25.46
N ILE A 32 2.50 13.10 -24.65
CA ILE A 32 2.05 13.29 -23.26
C ILE A 32 0.58 13.70 -23.22
N VAL A 33 0.17 14.67 -24.05
CA VAL A 33 -1.22 15.14 -24.13
C VAL A 33 -2.15 14.02 -24.60
N GLU A 34 -1.79 13.29 -25.66
CA GLU A 34 -2.59 12.16 -26.17
C GLU A 34 -2.73 11.04 -25.13
N LEU A 35 -1.63 10.67 -24.45
CA LEU A 35 -1.66 9.64 -23.40
C LEU A 35 -2.43 10.08 -22.14
N THR A 36 -2.55 11.38 -21.87
CA THR A 36 -3.26 11.91 -20.69
C THR A 36 -4.71 12.31 -20.99
N ALA A 37 -5.04 12.69 -22.22
CA ALA A 37 -6.39 13.11 -22.61
C ALA A 37 -7.43 12.01 -22.31
N ASP A 38 -7.11 10.75 -22.61
CA ASP A 38 -8.00 9.60 -22.38
C ASP A 38 -8.17 9.23 -20.89
N THR A 39 -7.26 9.70 -20.03
CA THR A 39 -7.32 9.44 -18.58
C THR A 39 -8.30 10.37 -17.84
N SER A 40 -8.70 11.48 -18.48
CA SER A 40 -9.51 12.53 -17.87
C SER A 40 -10.98 12.16 -17.69
N SER A 41 -11.50 11.18 -18.44
CA SER A 41 -12.84 10.65 -18.26
C SER A 41 -12.88 9.60 -17.15
N ASN A 42 -13.38 9.99 -15.98
CA ASN A 42 -13.79 9.10 -14.88
C ASN A 42 -12.69 8.29 -14.16
N GLY A 43 -11.44 8.75 -14.16
CA GLY A 43 -10.35 8.05 -13.46
C GLY A 43 -10.02 6.69 -14.08
N ALA A 44 -10.21 6.56 -15.39
CA ALA A 44 -9.82 5.37 -16.13
C ALA A 44 -8.31 5.38 -16.42
N CYS A 45 -7.66 4.22 -16.26
CA CYS A 45 -6.27 3.98 -16.62
C CYS A 45 -6.19 2.69 -17.43
N GLY A 46 -6.05 2.83 -18.75
CA GLY A 46 -6.17 1.72 -19.70
C GLY A 46 -7.55 1.07 -19.64
N PHE A 47 -7.60 -0.27 -19.57
CA PHE A 47 -8.84 -1.04 -19.47
C PHE A 47 -9.51 -1.02 -18.07
N ASN A 48 -8.94 -0.30 -17.11
CA ASN A 48 -9.47 -0.22 -15.75
C ASN A 48 -10.12 1.13 -15.52
N SER A 49 -11.39 1.15 -15.11
CA SER A 49 -12.03 2.34 -14.55
C SER A 49 -11.94 2.30 -13.03
N PHE A 50 -11.49 3.40 -12.42
CA PHE A 50 -11.40 3.52 -10.97
C PHE A 50 -12.36 4.58 -10.47
N ALA A 51 -13.44 4.15 -9.82
CA ALA A 51 -14.28 5.00 -9.01
C ALA A 51 -14.09 4.65 -7.54
N PHE A 52 -13.74 5.64 -6.71
CA PHE A 52 -13.66 5.41 -5.27
C PHE A 52 -15.04 5.02 -4.73
N LYS A 53 -15.10 3.87 -4.05
CA LYS A 53 -16.30 3.47 -3.30
C LYS A 53 -16.43 4.23 -1.99
N ASN A 54 -15.30 4.63 -1.41
CA ASN A 54 -15.25 5.46 -0.21
C ASN A 54 -14.03 6.37 -0.29
N LEU A 55 -14.26 7.63 -0.67
CA LEU A 55 -13.20 8.63 -0.81
C LEU A 55 -12.61 9.07 0.54
N GLU A 56 -13.43 9.10 1.60
CA GLU A 56 -13.01 9.53 2.94
C GLU A 56 -11.97 8.58 3.53
N SER A 57 -12.21 7.27 3.45
CA SER A 57 -11.23 6.27 3.91
C SER A 57 -9.90 6.34 3.16
N VAL A 58 -9.92 6.74 1.88
CA VAL A 58 -8.67 6.94 1.11
C VAL A 58 -7.95 8.19 1.58
N LYS A 59 -8.66 9.29 1.83
CA LYS A 59 -8.08 10.53 2.38
C LYS A 59 -7.46 10.31 3.75
N GLU A 60 -8.16 9.61 4.65
CA GLU A 60 -7.65 9.28 5.99
C GLU A 60 -6.35 8.46 5.89
N ALA A 61 -6.32 7.44 5.03
CA ALA A 61 -5.10 6.65 4.83
C ALA A 61 -3.96 7.49 4.26
N GLN A 62 -4.23 8.46 3.38
CA GLN A 62 -3.20 9.37 2.88
C GLN A 62 -2.66 10.29 3.95
N GLU A 63 -3.51 10.75 4.86
CA GLU A 63 -3.07 11.54 6.01
C GLU A 63 -2.19 10.71 6.96
N ILE A 64 -2.53 9.43 7.17
CA ILE A 64 -1.70 8.47 7.92
C ILE A 64 -0.32 8.32 7.26
N VAL A 65 -0.28 8.11 5.94
CA VAL A 65 0.95 8.00 5.12
C VAL A 65 1.77 9.28 5.25
N PHE A 66 1.15 10.44 5.06
CA PHE A 66 1.79 11.75 5.15
C PHE A 66 2.40 12.01 6.54
N LYS A 67 1.68 11.62 7.60
CA LYS A 67 2.15 11.75 8.99
C LYS A 67 3.13 10.64 9.41
N GLY A 68 3.37 9.64 8.57
CA GLY A 68 4.26 8.51 8.86
C GLY A 68 3.74 7.59 9.98
N LYS A 69 2.42 7.52 10.17
CA LYS A 69 1.73 6.75 11.22
C LYS A 69 1.39 5.32 10.77
N TYR A 70 2.33 4.63 10.11
CA TYR A 70 2.08 3.33 9.47
C TYR A 70 1.74 2.18 10.43
N GLU A 71 2.02 2.35 11.71
CA GLU A 71 1.73 1.40 12.78
C GLU A 71 0.23 1.08 12.88
N ASP A 72 -0.60 1.99 12.39
CA ASP A 72 -2.04 1.82 12.23
C ASP A 72 -2.44 0.64 11.35
N PHE A 73 -1.56 0.24 10.43
CA PHE A 73 -1.74 -0.91 9.56
C PHE A 73 -1.15 -2.19 10.12
N LEU A 74 -0.42 -2.12 11.24
CA LEU A 74 0.19 -3.28 11.89
C LEU A 74 -0.75 -3.92 12.89
N SER A 75 -0.53 -5.20 13.16
CA SER A 75 -1.08 -5.84 14.35
C SER A 75 -0.29 -5.43 15.59
N ALA A 76 -0.76 -5.81 16.78
CA ALA A 76 0.01 -5.64 18.02
C ALA A 76 1.39 -6.33 17.94
N VAL A 77 1.47 -7.50 17.30
CA VAL A 77 2.72 -8.24 17.12
C VAL A 77 3.65 -7.51 16.14
N GLY A 78 3.12 -7.03 15.02
CA GLY A 78 3.91 -6.27 14.04
C GLY A 78 4.46 -4.98 14.64
N ARG A 79 3.67 -4.29 15.48
CA ARG A 79 4.08 -3.10 16.22
C ARG A 79 5.20 -3.41 17.23
N ALA A 80 5.08 -4.50 17.99
CA ALA A 80 6.10 -4.86 18.99
C ALA A 80 7.50 -5.07 18.37
N LYS A 81 7.58 -5.66 17.17
CA LYS A 81 8.86 -5.82 16.44
C LYS A 81 9.50 -4.50 16.05
N TYR A 82 8.66 -3.52 15.70
CA TYR A 82 9.10 -2.16 15.42
C TYR A 82 9.64 -1.49 16.69
N ASP A 83 8.89 -1.56 17.79
CA ASP A 83 9.26 -0.93 19.06
C ASP A 83 10.59 -1.50 19.60
N GLU A 84 10.79 -2.81 19.47
CA GLU A 84 12.04 -3.49 19.84
C GLU A 84 13.25 -2.92 19.08
N PHE A 85 13.13 -2.77 17.75
CA PHE A 85 14.21 -2.26 16.94
C PHE A 85 14.47 -0.76 17.19
N GLU A 86 13.41 0.04 17.38
CA GLU A 86 13.54 1.46 17.74
C GLU A 86 14.35 1.61 19.03
N ASN A 87 14.03 0.84 20.07
CA ASN A 87 14.77 0.83 21.32
C ASN A 87 16.22 0.39 21.14
N LYS A 88 16.48 -0.61 20.29
CA LYS A 88 17.84 -1.06 19.96
C LYS A 88 18.68 0.04 19.31
N ILE A 89 18.10 0.81 18.38
CA ILE A 89 18.81 1.94 17.75
C ILE A 89 19.06 3.06 18.76
N LEU A 90 18.05 3.44 19.57
CA LEU A 90 18.19 4.51 20.56
C LEU A 90 19.24 4.20 21.64
N SER A 91 19.43 2.92 21.97
CA SER A 91 20.44 2.44 22.92
C SER A 91 21.78 2.10 22.29
N SER A 92 21.92 2.16 20.96
CA SER A 92 23.14 1.76 20.27
C SER A 92 24.23 2.83 20.36
N GLU A 93 25.34 2.50 21.02
CA GLU A 93 26.54 3.36 21.06
C GLU A 93 27.22 3.44 19.69
N GLU A 94 27.12 2.38 18.88
CA GLU A 94 27.63 2.39 17.50
C GLU A 94 26.90 3.44 16.66
N PHE A 95 25.56 3.47 16.76
CA PHE A 95 24.72 4.45 16.09
C PHE A 95 25.08 5.88 16.50
N LYS A 96 25.19 6.13 17.81
CA LYS A 96 25.53 7.46 18.34
C LYS A 96 26.91 7.93 17.86
N ARG A 97 27.89 7.02 17.85
CA ARG A 97 29.25 7.31 17.38
C ARG A 97 29.26 7.67 15.90
N ASP A 98 28.62 6.86 15.06
CA ASP A 98 28.56 7.09 13.62
C ASP A 98 27.81 8.39 13.29
N TRP A 99 26.71 8.70 14.00
CA TRP A 99 26.00 9.96 13.82
C TRP A 99 26.83 11.17 14.26
N THR A 100 27.57 11.04 15.37
CA THR A 100 28.47 12.09 15.85
C THR A 100 29.59 12.37 14.85
N LEU A 101 30.14 11.32 14.23
CA LEU A 101 31.13 11.45 13.15
C LEU A 101 30.55 12.25 11.98
N ILE A 102 29.36 11.88 11.48
CA ILE A 102 28.71 12.59 10.36
C ILE A 102 28.45 14.06 10.71
N LYS A 103 27.95 14.36 11.92
CA LYS A 103 27.75 15.74 12.37
C LYS A 103 29.05 16.55 12.42
N SER A 104 30.17 15.91 12.78
CA SER A 104 31.47 16.59 12.84
C SER A 104 32.02 16.92 11.45
N LEU A 105 31.77 16.07 10.46
CA LEU A 105 32.21 16.26 9.08
C LEU A 105 31.31 17.24 8.31
N TYR A 106 29.99 17.18 8.57
CA TYR A 106 28.96 17.93 7.83
C TYR A 106 28.03 18.72 8.77
N PRO A 107 28.55 19.68 9.55
CA PRO A 107 27.76 20.40 10.56
C PRO A 107 26.67 21.27 9.96
N LYS A 108 26.82 21.77 8.73
CA LYS A 108 25.81 22.60 8.07
C LYS A 108 24.65 21.76 7.54
N GLU A 109 24.97 20.59 6.99
CA GLU A 109 24.05 19.68 6.33
C GLU A 109 23.24 18.85 7.33
N THR A 110 23.81 18.59 8.51
CA THR A 110 23.11 17.92 9.61
C THR A 110 22.27 18.88 10.47
N CYS A 111 22.56 20.19 10.45
CA CYS A 111 21.83 21.21 11.21
C CYS A 111 20.68 21.83 10.39
N VAL A 112 19.80 20.98 9.86
CA VAL A 112 18.62 21.42 9.11
C VAL A 112 17.39 21.55 10.00
N LYS A 113 16.51 22.48 9.67
CA LYS A 113 15.22 22.62 10.36
C LYS A 113 14.27 21.50 9.91
N GLY A 114 13.94 20.60 10.84
CA GLY A 114 13.03 19.47 10.60
C GLY A 114 13.76 18.21 10.16
N LYS A 115 13.05 17.32 9.45
CA LYS A 115 13.54 15.97 9.17
C LYS A 115 14.50 15.95 7.98
N LEU A 116 15.74 15.57 8.24
CA LEU A 116 16.72 15.16 7.23
C LEU A 116 16.34 13.76 6.73
N ARG A 117 15.73 13.69 5.55
CA ARG A 117 15.20 12.43 4.98
C ARG A 117 16.26 11.75 4.13
N ARG A 118 16.34 10.42 4.22
CA ARG A 118 17.06 9.67 3.18
C ARG A 118 16.41 9.95 1.83
N ARG A 119 17.19 10.03 0.76
CA ARG A 119 16.59 9.82 -0.55
C ARG A 119 16.34 8.32 -0.66
N LEU A 120 15.19 7.96 -1.19
CA LEU A 120 14.98 6.58 -1.64
C LEU A 120 15.81 6.46 -2.91
N LEU A 121 17.13 6.32 -2.75
CA LEU A 121 18.01 5.92 -3.83
C LEU A 121 17.34 4.75 -4.54
N ASN A 122 17.40 4.78 -5.87
CA ASN A 122 16.95 3.68 -6.70
C ASN A 122 17.61 2.39 -6.21
N GLU A 123 16.90 1.61 -5.39
CA GLU A 123 17.36 0.32 -4.85
C GLU A 123 17.65 -0.71 -5.97
N ARG A 124 17.49 -0.29 -7.24
CA ARG A 124 17.84 -0.99 -8.48
C ARG A 124 18.70 -0.21 -9.48
N ALA A 125 19.00 1.07 -9.25
CA ALA A 125 19.79 1.90 -10.19
C ALA A 125 21.06 2.45 -9.55
N TRP A 126 21.81 1.57 -8.88
CA TRP A 126 23.25 1.79 -8.73
C TRP A 126 23.93 1.95 -10.10
N THR A 127 23.27 1.53 -11.17
CA THR A 127 23.59 1.90 -12.53
C THR A 127 22.32 2.06 -13.36
N LEU A 128 22.20 3.25 -13.97
CA LEU A 128 22.02 3.39 -15.42
C LEU A 128 22.77 4.68 -15.87
N ASP A 129 22.87 5.70 -15.00
CA ASP A 129 23.51 7.00 -15.32
C ASP A 129 24.55 7.53 -14.28
N GLY A 130 25.23 6.68 -13.49
CA GLY A 130 26.49 7.10 -12.83
C GLY A 130 26.61 7.08 -11.29
N GLY A 131 25.81 6.30 -10.56
CA GLY A 131 26.11 5.94 -9.17
C GLY A 131 26.25 7.11 -8.16
N VAL A 132 26.94 6.85 -7.05
CA VAL A 132 27.21 7.82 -5.98
C VAL A 132 28.33 8.78 -6.40
N SER A 133 28.09 10.10 -6.35
CA SER A 133 29.08 11.12 -6.72
C SER A 133 29.77 11.74 -5.50
N PHE A 134 31.10 11.84 -5.54
CA PHE A 134 31.93 12.47 -4.51
C PHE A 134 32.57 13.79 -5.00
N ASN A 135 31.99 14.41 -6.02
CA ASN A 135 32.60 15.59 -6.67
C ASN A 135 32.35 16.89 -5.90
N THR A 136 31.36 16.91 -5.01
CA THR A 136 31.01 18.08 -4.18
C THR A 136 30.78 17.65 -2.74
N GLN A 137 30.99 18.56 -1.79
CA GLN A 137 30.70 18.31 -0.37
C GLN A 137 29.23 17.87 -0.16
N GLN A 138 28.29 18.46 -0.91
CA GLN A 138 26.88 18.10 -0.84
C GLN A 138 26.62 16.65 -1.31
N SER A 139 27.19 16.26 -2.45
CA SER A 139 27.00 14.91 -3.00
C SER A 139 27.69 13.83 -2.15
N GLU A 140 28.83 14.16 -1.56
CA GLU A 140 29.53 13.33 -0.57
C GLU A 140 28.70 13.13 0.71
N PHE A 141 28.15 14.22 1.27
CA PHE A 141 27.28 14.13 2.44
C PHE A 141 26.06 13.25 2.15
N GLU A 142 25.40 13.45 1.00
CA GLU A 142 24.23 12.65 0.60
C GLU A 142 24.57 11.16 0.53
N ALA A 143 25.71 10.81 -0.07
CA ALA A 143 26.21 9.44 -0.14
C ALA A 143 26.39 8.79 1.25
N ILE A 144 27.08 9.50 2.14
CA ILE A 144 27.41 9.01 3.49
C ILE A 144 26.15 8.91 4.33
N PHE A 145 25.28 9.92 4.26
CA PHE A 145 24.02 9.93 4.99
C PHE A 145 23.08 8.81 4.53
N GLU A 146 23.04 8.52 3.23
CA GLU A 146 22.26 7.39 2.69
C GLU A 146 22.81 6.05 3.15
N LEU A 147 24.13 5.86 3.15
CA LEU A 147 24.75 4.64 3.67
C LEU A 147 24.49 4.47 5.17
N PHE A 148 24.57 5.55 5.94
CA PHE A 148 24.21 5.58 7.36
C PHE A 148 22.74 5.18 7.57
N CYS A 149 21.82 5.75 6.79
CA CYS A 149 20.42 5.38 6.84
C CYS A 149 20.18 3.93 6.43
N TRP A 150 20.91 3.40 5.44
CA TRP A 150 20.83 2.00 5.04
C TRP A 150 21.30 1.07 6.17
N LYS A 151 22.47 1.35 6.77
CA LYS A 151 23.07 0.56 7.85
C LYS A 151 22.12 0.39 9.04
N TYR A 152 21.39 1.44 9.40
CA TYR A 152 20.50 1.48 10.55
C TYR A 152 19.01 1.41 10.20
N TYR A 153 18.68 1.14 8.93
CA TYR A 153 17.31 1.11 8.41
C TYR A 153 16.49 2.37 8.78
N LEU A 154 17.07 3.55 8.58
CA LEU A 154 16.42 4.84 8.86
C LEU A 154 15.62 5.35 7.66
N TRP A 155 14.50 5.98 7.96
CA TRP A 155 13.75 6.85 7.07
C TRP A 155 14.24 8.31 7.14
N ALA A 156 14.59 8.79 8.33
CA ALA A 156 15.08 10.15 8.52
C ALA A 156 15.82 10.32 9.85
N MET A 157 16.50 11.46 9.98
CA MET A 157 17.00 12.04 11.24
C MET A 157 16.30 13.38 11.51
N ASP A 158 16.08 13.72 12.78
CA ASP A 158 15.57 15.02 13.23
C ASP A 158 16.41 15.45 14.44
N GLY A 159 17.47 16.20 14.17
CA GLY A 159 18.57 16.37 15.12
C GLY A 159 19.17 15.01 15.51
N ASP A 160 19.12 14.67 16.80
CA ASP A 160 19.61 13.39 17.33
C ASP A 160 18.54 12.28 17.37
N LYS A 161 17.32 12.57 16.92
CA LYS A 161 16.23 11.60 16.92
C LYS A 161 16.20 10.78 15.62
N PRO A 162 16.46 9.46 15.67
CA PRO A 162 16.27 8.59 14.52
C PRO A 162 14.79 8.35 14.24
N TYR A 163 14.44 8.24 12.96
CA TYR A 163 13.17 7.70 12.50
C TYR A 163 13.47 6.46 11.67
N ILE A 164 13.15 5.27 12.20
CA ILE A 164 13.36 4.02 11.49
C ILE A 164 12.35 3.82 10.36
N MET A 165 12.73 3.06 9.33
CA MET A 165 11.83 2.62 8.26
C MET A 165 10.79 1.70 8.83
N LYS A 166 9.50 2.02 8.67
CA LYS A 166 8.40 1.20 9.19
C LYS A 166 7.87 0.26 8.11
N PRO A 167 7.34 -0.92 8.45
CA PRO A 167 6.46 -1.61 7.52
C PRO A 167 5.30 -0.69 7.19
N SER A 168 5.08 -0.45 5.90
CA SER A 168 4.12 0.54 5.43
C SER A 168 3.22 -0.03 4.36
N VAL A 169 2.01 0.52 4.31
CA VAL A 169 0.99 0.20 3.31
C VAL A 169 0.61 1.51 2.63
N ASN A 170 1.06 1.68 1.38
CA ASN A 170 0.86 2.87 0.60
C ASN A 170 -0.18 2.61 -0.49
N ILE A 171 -1.26 3.39 -0.49
CA ILE A 171 -2.15 3.43 -1.65
C ILE A 171 -1.56 4.40 -2.66
N THR A 172 -1.30 3.90 -3.87
CA THR A 172 -0.89 4.72 -5.01
C THR A 172 -1.96 4.66 -6.10
N PRO A 173 -1.92 5.55 -7.10
CA PRO A 173 -2.76 5.41 -8.29
C PRO A 173 -2.57 4.04 -8.96
N LEU A 174 -1.34 3.53 -8.93
CA LEU A 174 -0.95 2.27 -9.59
C LEU A 174 -1.34 1.02 -8.79
N GLY A 175 -1.54 1.12 -7.47
CA GLY A 175 -1.78 -0.09 -6.66
C GLY A 175 -1.84 0.15 -5.16
N THR A 176 -1.66 -0.93 -4.40
CA THR A 176 -1.36 -0.87 -2.97
C THR A 176 0.03 -1.47 -2.80
N GLN A 177 0.98 -0.65 -2.38
CA GLN A 177 2.35 -1.07 -2.14
C GLN A 177 2.52 -1.41 -0.67
N ILE A 178 3.17 -2.53 -0.40
CA ILE A 178 3.58 -2.94 0.94
C ILE A 178 5.10 -2.89 0.97
N PHE A 179 5.64 -2.09 1.88
CA PHE A 179 7.08 -2.07 2.14
C PHE A 179 7.36 -2.79 3.46
N ILE A 180 8.40 -3.63 3.46
CA ILE A 180 8.84 -4.41 4.62
C ILE A 180 10.32 -4.08 4.84
N PRO A 181 10.70 -3.46 5.97
CA PRO A 181 12.09 -3.19 6.29
C PRO A 181 12.90 -4.47 6.50
N GLY A 182 14.19 -4.45 6.13
CA GLY A 182 15.07 -5.61 6.23
C GLY A 182 15.37 -6.08 7.66
N TYR A 183 15.12 -5.26 8.68
CA TYR A 183 15.29 -5.64 10.09
C TYR A 183 14.10 -6.43 10.66
N ILE A 184 13.03 -6.65 9.89
CA ILE A 184 11.82 -7.34 10.35
C ILE A 184 11.70 -8.70 9.66
N SER A 185 11.64 -9.77 10.46
CA SER A 185 11.11 -11.06 9.99
C SER A 185 9.61 -10.94 9.78
N TYR A 186 9.15 -11.06 8.55
CA TYR A 186 7.77 -10.72 8.17
C TYR A 186 6.87 -11.96 7.98
N ASP A 187 5.76 -11.95 8.71
CA ASP A 187 4.60 -12.80 8.44
C ASP A 187 3.40 -11.91 8.16
N ALA A 188 2.88 -11.98 6.93
CA ALA A 188 1.76 -11.16 6.53
C ALA A 188 0.58 -11.28 7.49
N LYS A 189 0.12 -12.50 7.78
CA LYS A 189 -1.11 -12.76 8.56
C LYS A 189 -0.98 -12.28 10.00
N ARG A 190 0.20 -12.46 10.58
CA ARG A 190 0.46 -12.10 11.98
C ARG A 190 0.77 -10.62 12.14
N ASP A 191 1.54 -10.03 11.24
CA ASP A 191 2.16 -8.72 11.47
C ASP A 191 1.33 -7.55 10.92
N PHE A 192 0.45 -7.77 9.95
CA PHE A 192 -0.45 -6.74 9.42
C PHE A 192 -1.91 -6.89 9.89
N ASN A 193 -2.57 -5.74 10.02
CA ASN A 193 -4.01 -5.65 10.14
C ASN A 193 -4.67 -5.80 8.76
N HIS A 194 -4.82 -7.05 8.31
CA HIS A 194 -5.47 -7.40 7.04
C HIS A 194 -6.88 -6.84 6.90
N GLY A 195 -7.62 -6.72 8.01
CA GLY A 195 -8.95 -6.11 8.01
C GLY A 195 -8.91 -4.67 7.53
N LYS A 196 -7.97 -3.87 8.06
CA LYS A 196 -7.79 -2.46 7.67
C LYS A 196 -7.28 -2.34 6.23
N ILE A 197 -6.29 -3.14 5.85
CA ILE A 197 -5.74 -3.15 4.48
C ILE A 197 -6.82 -3.56 3.47
N SER A 198 -7.63 -4.59 3.77
CA SER A 198 -8.70 -5.05 2.89
C SER A 198 -9.82 -4.01 2.74
N ARG A 199 -10.23 -3.34 3.84
CA ARG A 199 -11.19 -2.24 3.77
C ARG A 199 -10.66 -1.12 2.90
N LEU A 200 -9.39 -0.78 3.05
CA LEU A 200 -8.74 0.27 2.29
C LEU A 200 -8.64 -0.07 0.79
N HIS A 201 -8.29 -1.32 0.47
CA HIS A 201 -8.27 -1.80 -0.91
C HIS A 201 -9.67 -1.81 -1.55
N LYS A 202 -10.72 -2.15 -0.79
CA LYS A 202 -12.12 -2.07 -1.25
C LYS A 202 -12.58 -0.63 -1.47
N ALA A 203 -12.11 0.32 -0.65
CA ALA A 203 -12.43 1.74 -0.78
C ALA A 203 -11.95 2.31 -2.13
N LYS A 204 -10.86 1.78 -2.70
CA LYS A 204 -10.38 2.10 -4.07
C LYS A 204 -11.34 1.68 -5.19
N GLY A 205 -12.37 0.88 -4.90
CA GLY A 205 -13.35 0.43 -5.89
C GLY A 205 -12.88 -0.67 -6.83
N VAL A 206 -11.64 -1.16 -6.69
CA VAL A 206 -11.09 -2.25 -7.51
C VAL A 206 -11.97 -3.49 -7.40
N GLN A 207 -12.45 -3.98 -8.54
CA GLN A 207 -13.23 -5.21 -8.59
C GLN A 207 -12.31 -6.43 -8.44
N LYS A 208 -12.84 -7.51 -7.88
CA LYS A 208 -12.12 -8.79 -7.85
C LYS A 208 -11.93 -9.30 -9.28
N GLN A 209 -10.69 -9.57 -9.67
CA GLN A 209 -10.34 -10.07 -10.99
C GLN A 209 -10.42 -11.60 -11.06
N GLY A 210 -10.76 -12.16 -12.22
CA GLY A 210 -10.49 -13.56 -12.60
C GLY A 210 -11.71 -14.50 -12.73
N LEU A 211 -11.67 -15.35 -13.76
CA LEU A 211 -12.67 -16.40 -14.06
C LEU A 211 -12.85 -17.41 -12.91
N ALA A 212 -11.77 -17.79 -12.21
CA ALA A 212 -11.81 -18.72 -11.08
C ALA A 212 -12.70 -18.22 -9.92
N PHE A 213 -12.80 -16.90 -9.74
CA PHE A 213 -13.69 -16.30 -8.75
C PHE A 213 -15.12 -16.18 -9.25
N THR A 214 -15.32 -16.02 -10.57
CA THR A 214 -16.63 -16.04 -11.21
C THR A 214 -17.25 -17.44 -11.11
N GLU A 215 -16.51 -18.50 -11.42
CA GLU A 215 -16.98 -19.89 -11.31
C GLU A 215 -17.37 -20.24 -9.87
N SER A 216 -16.52 -19.89 -8.90
CA SER A 216 -16.81 -20.07 -7.47
C SER A 216 -18.05 -19.28 -7.04
N ARG A 217 -18.26 -18.06 -7.57
CA ARG A 217 -19.47 -17.26 -7.32
C ARG A 217 -20.71 -17.84 -7.96
N THR A 218 -20.63 -18.27 -9.21
CA THR A 218 -21.73 -18.91 -9.94
C THR A 218 -22.14 -20.19 -9.22
N ARG A 219 -21.17 -20.99 -8.78
CA ARG A 219 -21.40 -22.19 -7.97
C ARG A 219 -22.05 -21.86 -6.62
N LEU A 220 -21.57 -20.82 -5.93
CA LEU A 220 -22.15 -20.39 -4.66
C LEU A 220 -23.57 -19.84 -4.84
N ALA A 221 -23.84 -19.09 -5.91
CA ALA A 221 -25.17 -18.59 -6.25
C ALA A 221 -26.14 -19.72 -6.60
N ALA A 222 -25.67 -20.72 -7.35
CA ALA A 222 -26.44 -21.94 -7.64
C ALA A 222 -26.76 -22.72 -6.35
N LEU A 223 -25.76 -22.92 -5.48
CA LEU A 223 -25.97 -23.56 -4.17
C LEU A 223 -26.95 -22.76 -3.30
N LYS A 224 -26.88 -21.44 -3.29
CA LYS A 224 -27.82 -20.58 -2.56
C LYS A 224 -29.24 -20.72 -3.11
N LYS A 225 -29.41 -20.75 -4.43
CA LYS A 225 -30.72 -20.97 -5.06
C LYS A 225 -31.32 -22.32 -4.66
N LEU A 226 -30.54 -23.40 -4.78
CA LEU A 226 -30.96 -24.74 -4.39
C LEU A 226 -31.28 -24.83 -2.89
N ALA A 227 -30.49 -24.16 -2.04
CA ALA A 227 -30.75 -24.13 -0.60
C ALA A 227 -32.07 -23.42 -0.25
N LEU A 228 -32.40 -22.32 -0.93
CA LEU A 228 -33.66 -21.60 -0.73
C LEU A 228 -34.87 -22.40 -1.25
N GLU A 229 -34.72 -23.11 -2.36
CA GLU A 229 -35.76 -24.02 -2.89
C GLU A 229 -36.00 -25.18 -1.92
N ALA A 230 -34.94 -25.82 -1.44
CA ALA A 230 -34.99 -26.87 -0.42
C ALA A 230 -35.55 -26.38 0.92
N GLU A 231 -35.26 -25.14 1.33
CA GLU A 231 -35.86 -24.56 2.53
C GLU A 231 -37.39 -24.43 2.37
N SER A 232 -37.85 -23.93 1.22
CA SER A 232 -39.27 -23.79 0.91
C SER A 232 -39.98 -25.15 0.94
N GLU A 233 -39.38 -26.16 0.32
CA GLU A 233 -39.91 -27.53 0.30
C GLU A 233 -39.90 -28.19 1.69
N GLY A 234 -38.80 -28.08 2.42
CA GLY A 234 -38.69 -28.61 3.79
C GLY A 234 -39.72 -27.97 4.72
N ARG A 235 -39.97 -26.67 4.58
CA ARG A 235 -41.02 -25.97 5.35
C ARG A 235 -42.43 -26.41 4.96
N LYS A 236 -42.71 -26.67 3.67
CA LYS A 236 -43.98 -27.29 3.24
C LYS A 236 -44.20 -28.66 3.87
N ASN A 237 -43.12 -29.42 4.03
CA ASN A 237 -43.10 -30.71 4.72
C ASN A 237 -43.02 -30.59 6.26
N LYS A 238 -43.23 -29.38 6.82
CA LYS A 238 -43.23 -29.08 8.26
C LYS A 238 -41.92 -29.41 8.99
N LEU A 239 -40.80 -29.51 8.27
CA LEU A 239 -39.47 -29.66 8.86
C LEU A 239 -39.04 -28.36 9.56
N LYS A 240 -38.40 -28.49 10.73
CA LYS A 240 -37.96 -27.35 11.57
C LYS A 240 -36.61 -27.64 12.21
N GLY A 241 -35.92 -26.58 12.62
CA GLY A 241 -34.65 -26.66 13.33
C GLY A 241 -33.60 -27.45 12.56
N ASP A 242 -32.86 -28.30 13.25
CA ASP A 242 -31.76 -29.07 12.66
C ASP A 242 -32.24 -30.04 11.58
N LYS A 243 -33.45 -30.60 11.69
CA LYS A 243 -34.04 -31.47 10.65
C LYS A 243 -34.25 -30.74 9.32
N LEU A 244 -34.56 -29.44 9.36
CA LEU A 244 -34.65 -28.63 8.15
C LEU A 244 -33.27 -28.37 7.56
N LEU A 245 -32.27 -28.12 8.40
CA LEU A 245 -30.90 -27.87 7.95
C LEU A 245 -30.27 -29.12 7.34
N ASP A 246 -30.46 -30.29 7.93
CA ASP A 246 -30.07 -31.59 7.38
C ASP A 246 -30.73 -31.87 6.02
N PHE A 247 -32.04 -31.56 5.90
CA PHE A 247 -32.76 -31.71 4.65
C PHE A 247 -32.16 -30.84 3.54
N ILE A 248 -31.87 -29.57 3.85
CA ILE A 248 -31.23 -28.64 2.92
C ILE A 248 -29.82 -29.13 2.54
N ALA A 249 -29.02 -29.60 3.52
CA ALA A 249 -27.66 -30.13 3.31
C ALA A 249 -27.65 -31.26 2.26
N ARG A 250 -28.59 -32.21 2.40
CA ARG A 250 -28.74 -33.34 1.47
C ARG A 250 -29.23 -32.87 0.10
N ALA A 251 -30.23 -31.98 0.07
CA ALA A 251 -30.80 -31.46 -1.17
C ALA A 251 -29.76 -30.73 -2.05
N ILE A 252 -28.81 -30.03 -1.45
CA ILE A 252 -27.73 -29.34 -2.19
C ILE A 252 -26.49 -30.22 -2.45
N GLY A 253 -26.55 -31.52 -2.16
CA GLY A 253 -25.45 -32.48 -2.38
C GLY A 253 -24.25 -32.28 -1.44
N ARG A 254 -24.49 -31.76 -0.24
CA ARG A 254 -23.49 -31.46 0.79
C ARG A 254 -23.93 -31.94 2.18
N PRO A 255 -24.11 -33.27 2.38
CA PRO A 255 -24.61 -33.83 3.64
C PRO A 255 -23.71 -33.52 4.85
N ASP A 256 -22.41 -33.35 4.63
CA ASP A 256 -21.44 -33.07 5.70
C ASP A 256 -21.22 -31.57 5.98
N MET A 257 -22.00 -30.69 5.33
CA MET A 257 -21.88 -29.25 5.53
C MET A 257 -22.42 -28.85 6.91
N ASP A 258 -21.64 -28.05 7.64
CA ASP A 258 -22.04 -27.58 8.96
C ASP A 258 -23.26 -26.65 8.90
N PHE A 259 -24.09 -26.70 9.94
CA PHE A 259 -25.32 -25.90 10.02
C PHE A 259 -25.10 -24.39 9.99
N ARG A 260 -23.92 -23.90 10.41
CA ARG A 260 -23.61 -22.47 10.35
C ARG A 260 -23.39 -22.02 8.91
N SER A 261 -22.72 -22.85 8.10
CA SER A 261 -22.54 -22.62 6.66
C SER A 261 -23.85 -22.69 5.90
N ILE A 262 -24.76 -23.62 6.25
CA ILE A 262 -26.10 -23.68 5.66
C ILE A 262 -26.91 -22.41 6.00
N ARG A 263 -26.89 -21.96 7.26
CA ARG A 263 -27.56 -20.71 7.65
C ARG A 263 -27.05 -19.50 6.89
N LYS A 264 -25.73 -19.40 6.65
CA LYS A 264 -25.15 -18.34 5.82
C LYS A 264 -25.62 -18.37 4.36
N LEU A 265 -25.94 -19.53 3.80
CA LEU A 265 -26.54 -19.62 2.46
C LEU A 265 -27.96 -19.04 2.44
N LEU A 266 -28.71 -19.16 3.55
CA LEU A 266 -30.09 -18.69 3.69
C LEU A 266 -30.20 -17.22 4.11
N GLU A 267 -29.11 -16.59 4.58
CA GLU A 267 -29.09 -15.16 4.90
C GLU A 267 -29.46 -14.32 3.66
N ARG A 268 -30.51 -13.50 3.81
CA ARG A 268 -31.04 -12.64 2.74
C ARG A 268 -30.22 -11.37 2.60
#